data_AF-A0A0C3I1Z3-F1
#
_entry.id   AF-A0A0C3I1Z3-F1
#
_cell.length_a   1.000
_cell.length_b   1.000
_cell.length_c   1.000
_cell.angle_alpha   90.00
_cell.angle_beta   90.00
_cell.angle_gamma   90.00
#
_symmetry.space_group_name_H-M   'P 1'
#
loop_
_entity.id
_entity.type
_entity.pdbx_description
1 polymer ?
#
loop_
_entity_poly.entity_id
_entity_poly.type
_entity_poly.pdbx_seq_one_letter_code
_entity_poly.pdbx_strand_id
1 'polypeptide(L)' 'MNTAQLETITNEAMTLSEKERAKLAHDLVASLDGMAEISVSEAWDAEICRRINEIESGKIKSLDVSEVLERARARLRN' A
#
# COMPACT_ATOMS: atom_id res chain seq x y z
N MET A 1 10.59 24.65 -4.31
CA MET A 1 9.13 24.85 -4.22
C MET A 1 8.87 25.63 -2.95
N ASN A 2 8.15 26.75 -3.01
CA ASN A 2 7.76 27.48 -1.80
C ASN A 2 6.38 26.99 -1.30
N THR A 3 6.02 27.28 -0.06
CA THR A 3 4.75 26.83 0.56
C THR A 3 3.52 27.27 -0.24
N ALA A 4 3.55 28.47 -0.83
CA ALA A 4 2.45 29.00 -1.63
C ALA A 4 2.20 28.16 -2.90
N GLN A 5 3.26 27.65 -3.55
CA GLN A 5 3.12 26.77 -4.71
C GLN A 5 2.49 25.42 -4.33
N LEU A 6 2.86 24.86 -3.17
CA LEU A 6 2.28 23.60 -2.68
C LEU A 6 0.80 23.77 -2.35
N GLU A 7 0.42 24.88 -1.72
CA GLU A 7 -0.99 25.19 -1.41
C GLU A 7 -1.83 25.33 -2.68
N THR A 8 -1.33 26.02 -3.71
CA THR A 8 -2.03 26.13 -5.00
C THR A 8 -2.27 24.77 -5.64
N ILE A 9 -1.24 23.93 -5.75
CA ILE A 9 -1.36 22.58 -6.33
C ILE A 9 -2.35 21.73 -5.52
N THR A 10 -2.30 21.84 -4.19
CA THR A 10 -3.23 21.12 -3.30
C THR A 10 -4.67 21.55 -3.56
N ASN A 11 -4.92 22.85 -3.65
CA ASN A 11 -6.26 23.39 -3.91
C ASN A 11 -6.78 22.96 -5.27
N GLU A 12 -5.94 23.00 -6.32
CA GLU A 12 -6.29 22.53 -7.66
C GLU A 12 -6.62 21.04 -7.66
N ALA A 13 -5.81 20.20 -7.00
CA ALA A 13 -6.07 18.77 -6.87
C ALA A 13 -7.41 18.48 -6.16
N MET A 14 -7.80 19.31 -5.20
CA MET A 14 -9.09 19.16 -4.51
C MET A 14 -10.31 19.48 -5.40
N THR A 15 -10.13 20.18 -6.54
CA THR A 15 -11.21 20.42 -7.51
C THR A 15 -11.51 19.21 -8.41
N LEU A 16 -10.60 18.24 -8.49
CA LEU A 16 -10.75 17.03 -9.30
C LEU A 16 -11.86 16.12 -8.75
N SER A 17 -12.40 15.25 -9.60
CA SER A 17 -13.30 14.20 -9.14
C SER A 17 -12.58 13.21 -8.20
N GLU A 18 -13.34 12.47 -7.38
CA GLU A 18 -12.76 11.47 -6.47
C GLU A 18 -11.84 10.47 -7.20
N LYS A 19 -12.25 9.99 -8.37
CA LYS A 19 -11.48 9.05 -9.18
C LYS A 19 -10.15 9.65 -9.67
N GLU A 20 -10.18 10.91 -10.10
CA GLU A 20 -8.98 11.61 -10.56
C GLU A 20 -8.04 11.92 -9.39
N ARG A 21 -8.57 12.31 -8.23
CA ARG A 21 -7.77 12.47 -7.01
C ARG A 21 -7.12 11.15 -6.58
N ALA A 22 -7.85 10.04 -6.62
CA ALA A 22 -7.31 8.72 -6.30
C ALA A 22 -6.17 8.33 -7.26
N LYS A 23 -6.33 8.62 -8.56
CA LYS A 23 -5.26 8.43 -9.54
C LYS A 23 -4.04 9.31 -9.24
N LEU A 24 -4.25 10.60 -8.99
CA LEU A 24 -3.15 11.53 -8.69
C LEU A 24 -2.41 11.12 -7.40
N ALA A 25 -3.14 10.72 -6.36
CA ALA A 25 -2.55 10.22 -5.12
C ALA A 25 -1.70 8.96 -5.37
N HIS A 26 -2.20 8.02 -6.19
CA HIS A 26 -1.44 6.83 -6.58
C HIS A 26 -0.15 7.20 -7.33
N ASP A 27 -0.25 8.05 -8.36
CA ASP A 27 0.89 8.46 -9.17
C ASP A 27 1.95 9.21 -8.31
N LEU A 28 1.51 10.05 -7.36
CA LEU A 28 2.41 10.73 -6.42
C LEU A 28 3.10 9.75 -5.48
N VAL A 29 2.39 8.80 -4.89
CA VAL A 29 3.00 7.76 -4.04
C VAL A 29 4.00 6.93 -4.85
N ALA A 30 3.66 6.50 -6.06
CA ALA A 30 4.56 5.77 -6.94
C ALA A 30 5.80 6.59 -7.32
N SER A 31 5.69 7.92 -7.43
CA SER A 31 6.85 8.78 -7.67
C SER A 31 7.82 8.88 -6.50
N LEU A 32 7.37 8.53 -5.29
CA LEU A 32 8.21 8.47 -4.08
C LEU A 32 8.91 7.11 -3.94
N ASP A 33 8.48 6.09 -4.69
CA ASP A 33 9.17 4.82 -4.73
C ASP A 33 10.54 5.04 -5.40
N GLY A 34 11.60 5.03 -4.59
CA GLY A 34 12.97 5.08 -5.06
C GLY A 34 13.35 3.81 -5.81
N MET A 35 14.60 3.75 -6.30
CA MET A 35 15.14 2.47 -6.74
C MET A 35 15.09 1.49 -5.58
N ALA A 36 14.44 0.34 -5.78
CA ALA A 36 14.44 -0.72 -4.78
C ALA A 36 15.90 -1.10 -4.49
N GLU A 37 16.33 -0.93 -3.25
CA GLU A 37 17.65 -1.38 -2.83
C GLU A 37 17.69 -2.91 -2.95
N ILE A 38 18.78 -3.45 -3.50
CA ILE A 38 18.96 -4.90 -3.69
C ILE A 38 18.76 -5.63 -2.34
N SER A 39 19.25 -5.04 -1.25
CA SER A 39 19.07 -5.53 0.12
C SER A 39 17.60 -5.67 0.53
N VAL A 40 16.74 -4.74 0.10
CA VAL A 40 15.29 -4.79 0.37
C VAL A 40 14.64 -5.90 -0.43
N SER A 41 15.02 -6.07 -1.71
CA SER A 41 14.52 -7.18 -2.54
C SER A 41 14.89 -8.54 -1.96
N GLU A 42 16.16 -8.73 -1.58
CA GLU A 42 16.65 -9.97 -0.98
C GLU A 42 15.96 -10.29 0.36
N ALA A 43 15.72 -9.27 1.19
CA ALA A 43 14.97 -9.43 2.43
C ALA A 43 13.52 -9.86 2.18
N TRP A 44 12.88 -9.31 1.13
CA TRP A 44 11.54 -9.72 0.73
C TRP A 44 11.51 -11.17 0.21
N ASP A 45 12.47 -11.57 -0.61
CA ASP A 45 12.56 -12.94 -1.12
C ASP A 45 12.72 -13.94 0.03
N ALA A 46 13.59 -13.63 1.00
CA ALA A 46 13.78 -14.44 2.19
C ALA A 46 12.49 -14.57 3.02
N GLU A 47 11.77 -13.47 3.22
CA GLU A 47 10.51 -13.47 3.97
C GLU A 47 9.39 -14.23 3.24
N ILE A 48 9.29 -14.10 1.91
CA ILE A 48 8.31 -14.83 1.10
C ILE A 48 8.56 -16.34 1.21
N CYS A 49 9.81 -16.77 1.00
CA CYS A 49 10.20 -18.18 1.16
C CYS A 49 9.91 -18.70 2.57
N ARG A 50 10.21 -17.91 3.60
CA ARG A 50 9.89 -18.26 4.99
C ARG A 50 8.38 -18.47 5.17
N ARG A 51 7.54 -17.53 4.71
CA ARG A 51 6.08 -17.62 4.86
C ARG A 51 5.47 -18.81 4.13
N ILE A 52 5.94 -19.11 2.93
CA ILE A 52 5.51 -20.30 2.17
C ILE A 52 5.80 -21.56 2.99
N ASN A 53 7.04 -21.71 3.47
CA ASN A 53 7.42 -22.87 4.29
C ASN A 53 6.60 -22.98 5.59
N GLU A 54 6.28 -21.87 6.25
CA GLU A 54 5.45 -21.87 7.45
C GLU A 54 4.00 -22.31 7.18
N ILE A 55 3.46 -21.94 6.01
CA ILE A 55 2.14 -22.38 5.55
C ILE A 55 2.17 -23.88 5.22
N GLU A 56 3.12 -24.30 4.39
CA GLU A 56 3.22 -25.68 3.90
C GLU A 56 3.52 -26.69 5.02
N SER A 57 4.33 -26.29 6.01
CA SER A 57 4.61 -27.11 7.20
C SER A 57 3.46 -27.14 8.22
N GLY A 58 2.41 -26.34 8.03
CA GLY A 58 1.31 -26.21 9.00
C GLY A 58 1.72 -25.54 10.32
N LYS A 59 2.90 -24.89 10.36
CA LYS A 59 3.40 -24.18 11.54
C LYS A 59 2.51 -22.99 11.91
N ILE A 60 1.81 -22.41 10.94
CA ILE A 60 0.88 -21.31 11.17
C ILE A 60 -0.57 -21.74 10.87
N LYS A 61 -1.50 -21.17 11.65
CA LYS A 61 -2.94 -21.29 11.39
C LYS A 61 -3.37 -20.15 10.48
N SER A 62 -3.78 -20.47 9.26
CA SER A 62 -4.38 -19.51 8.34
C SER A 62 -5.80 -19.15 8.76
N LEU A 63 -6.26 -17.98 8.32
CA LEU A 63 -7.66 -17.57 8.39
C LEU A 63 -8.29 -17.73 7.00
N ASP A 64 -9.59 -17.97 6.96
CA ASP A 64 -10.31 -17.97 5.70
C ASP A 64 -10.29 -16.56 5.09
N VAL A 65 -10.13 -16.48 3.77
CA VAL A 65 -10.04 -15.20 3.07
C VAL A 65 -11.30 -14.35 3.27
N SER A 66 -12.48 -14.98 3.35
CA SER A 66 -13.74 -14.27 3.59
C SER A 66 -13.75 -13.60 4.97
N GLU A 67 -13.28 -14.30 6.00
CA GLU A 67 -13.15 -13.79 7.37
C GLU A 67 -12.17 -12.61 7.44
N VAL A 68 -11.03 -12.70 6.75
CA VAL A 68 -10.04 -11.61 6.67
C VAL A 68 -10.65 -10.37 6.00
N LEU A 69 -11.31 -10.55 4.85
CA LEU A 69 -11.91 -9.44 4.11
C LEU A 69 -13.06 -8.79 4.88
N GLU A 70 -13.88 -9.58 5.57
CA GLU A 70 -14.96 -9.06 6.42
C GLU A 70 -14.40 -8.18 7.54
N ARG A 71 -13.39 -8.67 8.27
CA ARG A 71 -12.71 -7.92 9.34
C ARG A 71 -12.08 -6.63 8.83
N ALA A 72 -11.42 -6.66 7.67
CA ALA A 72 -10.80 -5.48 7.08
C ALA A 72 -11.85 -4.41 6.74
N ARG A 73 -12.95 -4.80 6.08
CA ARG A 73 -14.06 -3.89 5.77
C ARG A 73 -14.74 -3.33 7.02
N ALA A 74 -14.86 -4.13 8.08
CA ALA A 74 -15.43 -3.67 9.34
C ALA A 74 -14.62 -2.53 9.97
N ARG A 75 -13.28 -2.58 9.87
CA ARG A 75 -12.39 -1.53 10.38
C ARG A 75 -12.51 -0.20 9.61
N LEU A 76 -12.93 -0.23 8.35
CA LEU A 76 -13.09 0.97 7.53
C LEU A 76 -14.44 1.68 7.75
N ARG A 77 -15.37 1.08 8.51
CA ARG A 77 -16.69 1.66 8.82
C ARG A 77 -16.73 2.43 10.14
N ASN A 78 -15.64 2.41 10.91
CA ASN A 78 -15.45 3.13 12.17
C ASN A 78 -14.36 4.20 12.00
#